data_AF-A0A7Z9S4G2-F1
#
_entry.id   AF-A0A7Z9S4G2-F1
#
_cell.length_a   1.000
_cell.length_b   1.000
_cell.length_c   1.000
_cell.angle_alpha   90.00
_cell.angle_beta   90.00
_cell.angle_gamma   90.00
#
_symmetry.space_group_name_H-M   'P 1'
#
loop_
_entity.id
_entity.type
_entity.pdbx_description
1 polymer ?
#
loop_
_entity_poly.entity_id
_entity_poly.type
_entity_poly.pdbx_seq_one_letter_code
_entity_poly.pdbx_strand_id
1 'polypeptide(L)'
;MSGVQTLKVNSDEAGMRVDRWFKHRFPQLGHGRLQKLLRTGQVRVEGRRVKSGTRLDQGQMIRIPPMDPSPPKADKSTPVISKNDARDLKDRVLHWDEDVIVINKPSGLAVQGGSGLHRHLDAMLDALRFGAEEKPRLVHRLDKD
;
A
#
# COMPACT_ATOMS: atom_id res chain seq x y z
N MET A 1 -20.08 3.26 -20.47
CA MET A 1 -20.72 4.59 -20.27
C MET A 1 -19.83 5.40 -19.32
N SER A 2 -18.95 6.25 -19.85
CA SER A 2 -17.85 6.90 -19.11
C SER A 2 -18.17 8.37 -18.75
N GLY A 3 -19.26 8.59 -18.02
CA GLY A 3 -19.61 9.90 -17.49
C GLY A 3 -18.94 10.19 -16.15
N VAL A 4 -18.73 11.47 -15.83
CA VAL A 4 -18.48 11.91 -14.45
C VAL A 4 -19.73 11.58 -13.63
N GLN A 5 -19.55 10.94 -12.49
CA GLN A 5 -20.66 10.61 -11.58
C GLN A 5 -20.55 11.42 -10.30
N THR A 6 -21.69 11.77 -9.72
CA THR A 6 -21.75 12.42 -8.41
C THR A 6 -22.56 11.54 -7.47
N LEU A 7 -21.95 11.09 -6.39
CA LEU A 7 -22.59 10.21 -5.41
C LEU A 7 -22.81 10.95 -4.10
N LYS A 8 -23.99 10.74 -3.51
CA LYS A 8 -24.34 11.27 -2.20
C LYS A 8 -23.89 10.31 -1.10
N VAL A 9 -23.37 10.87 -0.01
CA VAL A 9 -23.02 10.13 1.21
C VAL A 9 -24.29 9.83 2.00
N ASN A 10 -24.56 8.55 2.24
CA ASN A 10 -25.73 8.11 3.02
C ASN A 10 -25.51 8.30 4.53
N SER A 11 -26.57 8.20 5.35
CA SER A 11 -26.48 8.23 6.82
C SER A 11 -25.49 7.21 7.36
N ASP A 12 -25.49 6.01 6.77
CA ASP A 12 -24.71 4.86 7.22
C ASP A 12 -23.23 5.00 6.86
N GLU A 13 -22.91 5.97 6.00
CA GLU A 13 -21.57 6.29 5.53
C GLU A 13 -21.02 7.58 6.17
N ALA A 14 -21.82 8.26 6.99
CA ALA A 14 -21.43 9.46 7.70
C ALA A 14 -20.32 9.16 8.72
N GLY A 15 -19.35 10.07 8.84
CA GLY A 15 -18.15 9.91 9.66
C GLY A 15 -17.09 8.98 9.05
N MET A 16 -17.37 8.31 7.92
CA MET A 16 -16.40 7.48 7.24
C MET A 16 -15.30 8.33 6.60
N ARG A 17 -14.05 7.85 6.65
CA ARG A 17 -12.97 8.46 5.88
C ARG A 17 -13.20 8.26 4.38
N VAL A 18 -12.82 9.26 3.58
CA VAL A 18 -12.90 9.22 2.12
C VAL A 18 -12.26 7.96 1.56
N ASP A 19 -11.06 7.58 2.03
CA ASP A 19 -10.40 6.36 1.56
C ASP A 19 -11.16 5.07 1.84
N ARG A 20 -11.78 4.95 3.02
CA ARG A 20 -12.64 3.81 3.37
C ARG A 20 -13.93 3.80 2.56
N TRP A 21 -14.53 4.97 2.34
CA TRP A 21 -15.74 5.11 1.54
C TRP A 21 -15.53 4.65 0.10
N PHE A 22 -14.41 5.08 -0.52
CA PHE A 22 -14.02 4.61 -1.84
C PHE A 22 -13.69 3.12 -1.87
N LYS A 23 -13.05 2.57 -0.84
CA LYS A 23 -12.78 1.13 -0.75
C LYS A 23 -14.08 0.31 -0.66
N HIS A 24 -15.11 0.83 0.00
CA HIS A 24 -16.40 0.16 0.14
C HIS A 24 -17.22 0.21 -1.16
N ARG A 25 -17.34 1.39 -1.79
CA ARG A 25 -18.12 1.59 -3.03
C ARG A 25 -17.40 1.14 -4.30
N PHE A 26 -16.07 1.18 -4.31
CA PHE A 26 -15.22 0.83 -5.46
C PHE A 26 -14.07 -0.10 -5.05
N PRO A 27 -14.33 -1.37 -4.70
CA PRO A 27 -13.30 -2.32 -4.28
C PRO A 27 -12.17 -2.52 -5.31
N GLN A 28 -12.47 -2.32 -6.60
CA GLN A 28 -11.52 -2.38 -7.71
C GLN A 28 -10.53 -1.19 -7.74
N LEU A 29 -10.80 -0.12 -7.00
CA LEU A 29 -9.94 1.06 -6.96
C LEU A 29 -8.81 0.87 -5.93
N GLY A 30 -7.61 0.57 -6.43
CA GLY A 30 -6.42 0.49 -5.58
C GLY A 30 -6.07 1.81 -4.88
N HIS A 31 -5.47 1.72 -3.69
CA HIS A 31 -5.16 2.89 -2.84
C HIS A 31 -4.30 3.94 -3.57
N GLY A 32 -3.26 3.53 -4.29
CA GLY A 32 -2.39 4.45 -5.05
C GLY A 32 -3.13 5.20 -6.16
N ARG A 33 -4.09 4.53 -6.84
CA ARG A 33 -4.93 5.19 -7.86
C ARG A 33 -5.86 6.21 -7.21
N LEU A 34 -6.52 5.85 -6.10
CA LEU A 34 -7.34 6.80 -5.34
C LEU A 34 -6.53 8.03 -4.89
N GLN A 35 -5.34 7.82 -4.34
CA GLN A 35 -4.47 8.90 -3.88
C GLN A 35 -4.05 9.81 -5.03
N LYS A 36 -3.78 9.25 -6.22
CA LYS A 36 -3.56 10.02 -7.45
C LYS A 36 -4.77 10.87 -7.82
N LEU A 37 -5.98 10.29 -7.82
CA LEU A 37 -7.24 11.00 -8.15
C LEU A 37 -7.54 12.15 -7.19
N LEU A 38 -7.29 11.95 -5.89
CA LEU A 38 -7.44 12.99 -4.87
C LEU A 38 -6.40 14.10 -5.06
N ARG A 39 -5.13 13.73 -5.28
CA ARG A 39 -4.03 14.68 -5.48
C ARG A 39 -4.20 15.53 -6.74
N THR A 40 -4.67 14.95 -7.85
CA THR A 40 -4.95 15.68 -9.09
C THR A 40 -6.26 16.49 -9.00
N GLY A 41 -7.07 16.28 -7.95
CA GLY A 41 -8.35 16.94 -7.75
C GLY A 41 -9.44 16.49 -8.72
N GLN A 42 -9.30 15.28 -9.28
CA GLN A 42 -10.34 14.67 -10.10
C GLN A 42 -11.51 14.22 -9.23
N VAL A 43 -11.22 13.76 -8.01
CA VAL A 43 -12.23 13.53 -6.97
C VAL A 43 -12.40 14.80 -6.14
N ARG A 44 -13.65 15.20 -5.92
CA ARG A 44 -14.00 16.39 -5.12
C ARG A 44 -15.20 16.09 -4.23
N VAL A 45 -15.21 16.65 -3.03
CA VAL A 45 -16.35 16.61 -2.11
C VAL A 45 -16.88 18.03 -2.01
N GLU A 46 -18.16 18.25 -2.32
CA GLU A 46 -18.77 19.60 -2.36
C GLU A 46 -17.93 20.60 -3.18
N GLY A 47 -17.40 20.15 -4.33
CA GLY A 47 -16.53 20.95 -5.19
C GLY A 47 -15.11 21.22 -4.67
N ARG A 48 -14.77 20.79 -3.45
CA ARG A 48 -13.46 21.01 -2.82
C ARG A 48 -12.52 19.80 -2.97
N ARG A 49 -11.21 20.07 -3.03
CA ARG A 49 -10.16 19.02 -2.95
C ARG A 49 -10.08 18.52 -1.51
N VAL A 50 -10.03 17.20 -1.33
CA VAL A 50 -9.95 16.56 -0.01
C VAL A 50 -8.77 15.59 0.07
N LYS A 51 -8.31 15.31 1.29
CA LYS A 51 -7.28 14.29 1.55
C LYS A 51 -7.95 12.94 1.80
N SER A 52 -7.19 11.85 1.66
CA SER A 52 -7.69 10.48 1.89
C SER A 52 -8.26 10.28 3.30
N GLY A 53 -7.69 10.94 4.30
CA GLY A 53 -8.13 10.88 5.70
C GLY A 53 -9.28 11.80 6.07
N THR A 54 -9.79 12.63 5.15
CA THR A 54 -10.93 13.51 5.42
C THR A 54 -12.17 12.66 5.74
N ARG A 55 -12.92 13.02 6.77
CA ARG A 55 -14.21 12.38 7.10
C ARG A 55 -15.34 13.01 6.29
N LEU A 56 -16.29 12.18 5.90
CA LEU A 56 -17.47 12.57 5.13
C LEU A 56 -18.64 12.82 6.07
N ASP A 57 -19.44 13.84 5.76
CA ASP A 57 -20.69 14.11 6.46
C ASP A 57 -21.87 13.59 5.64
N GLN A 58 -22.96 13.24 6.32
CA GLN A 58 -24.19 12.81 5.68
C GLN A 58 -24.65 13.87 4.66
N GLY A 59 -25.04 13.41 3.47
CA GLY A 59 -25.60 14.26 2.43
C GLY A 59 -24.59 14.99 1.57
N GLN A 60 -23.28 14.89 1.86
CA GLN A 60 -22.24 15.43 0.99
C GLN A 60 -22.23 14.74 -0.38
N MET A 61 -21.93 15.52 -1.41
CA MET A 61 -21.85 15.12 -2.80
C MET A 61 -20.39 14.95 -3.21
N ILE A 62 -20.06 13.72 -3.61
CA ILE A 62 -18.72 13.33 -4.06
C ILE A 62 -18.73 13.20 -5.58
N ARG A 63 -18.02 14.10 -6.26
CA ARG A 63 -17.74 14.01 -7.69
C ARG A 63 -16.62 13.03 -7.95
N ILE A 64 -16.87 12.07 -8.83
CA ILE A 64 -15.95 10.99 -9.18
C ILE A 64 -15.75 11.03 -10.70
N PRO A 65 -14.50 11.03 -11.18
CA PRO A 65 -14.22 10.98 -12.62
C PRO A 65 -14.66 9.64 -13.22
N PRO A 66 -14.82 9.54 -14.54
CA PRO A 66 -15.02 8.26 -15.19
C PRO A 66 -13.85 7.33 -14.84
N MET A 67 -14.17 6.24 -14.16
CA MET A 67 -13.18 5.24 -13.78
C MET A 67 -13.19 4.16 -14.86
N ASP A 68 -12.14 4.12 -15.68
CA ASP A 68 -11.97 2.98 -16.58
C ASP A 68 -11.92 1.71 -15.73
N PRO A 69 -12.67 0.65 -16.14
CA PRO A 69 -12.56 -0.68 -15.58
C PRO A 69 -11.24 -1.31 -16.06
N SER A 70 -10.12 -0.61 -15.86
CA SER A 70 -8.84 -1.26 -15.94
C SER A 70 -8.70 -2.04 -14.64
N PRO A 71 -8.61 -3.38 -14.69
CA PRO A 71 -8.37 -4.16 -13.49
C PRO A 71 -7.14 -3.59 -12.79
N PRO A 72 -7.10 -3.59 -11.45
CA PRO A 72 -5.87 -3.23 -10.76
C PRO A 72 -4.76 -4.09 -11.36
N LYS A 73 -3.76 -3.45 -11.99
CA LYS A 73 -2.53 -4.16 -12.32
C LYS A 73 -2.05 -4.72 -11.00
N ALA A 74 -2.19 -6.03 -10.84
CA ALA A 74 -1.56 -6.75 -9.77
C ALA A 74 -0.06 -6.72 -10.10
N ASP A 75 0.60 -5.61 -9.79
CA ASP A 75 2.02 -5.63 -9.48
C ASP A 75 2.16 -6.28 -8.09
N LYS A 76 1.73 -7.54 -8.02
CA LYS A 76 2.24 -8.52 -7.09
C LYS A 76 3.21 -9.39 -7.89
N SER A 77 4.16 -8.76 -8.59
CA SER A 77 5.40 -9.50 -8.82
C SER A 77 6.01 -9.60 -7.44
N THR A 78 5.73 -10.69 -6.73
CA THR A 78 6.56 -11.08 -5.59
C THR A 78 7.97 -11.14 -6.18
N PRO A 79 8.87 -10.24 -5.79
CA PRO A 79 10.20 -10.23 -6.37
C PRO A 79 10.80 -11.62 -6.17
N VAL A 80 11.21 -12.25 -7.27
CA VAL A 80 11.82 -13.57 -7.25
C VAL A 80 13.15 -13.41 -6.53
N ILE A 81 13.19 -13.79 -5.25
CA ILE A 81 14.40 -13.74 -4.44
C ILE A 81 15.36 -14.78 -5.03
N SER A 82 16.59 -14.37 -5.38
CA SER A 82 17.60 -15.33 -5.79
C SER A 82 17.99 -16.20 -4.58
N LYS A 83 18.31 -17.49 -4.81
CA LYS A 83 18.81 -18.36 -3.73
C LYS A 83 20.05 -17.77 -3.04
N ASN A 84 20.85 -17.00 -3.77
CA ASN A 84 22.03 -16.32 -3.24
C ASN A 84 21.65 -15.17 -2.30
N ASP A 85 20.66 -14.34 -2.65
CA ASP A 85 20.19 -13.27 -1.77
C ASP A 85 19.56 -13.83 -0.47
N ALA A 86 18.80 -14.92 -0.58
CA ALA A 86 18.24 -15.59 0.59
C ALA A 86 19.34 -16.13 1.53
N ARG A 87 20.45 -16.64 0.96
CA ARG A 87 21.59 -17.12 1.72
C ARG A 87 22.36 -15.96 2.38
N ASP A 88 22.74 -14.94 1.62
CA ASP A 88 23.42 -13.74 2.14
C ASP A 88 22.61 -13.07 3.26
N LEU A 89 21.27 -13.04 3.13
CA LEU A 89 20.42 -12.49 4.18
C LEU A 89 20.44 -13.32 5.47
N LYS A 90 20.42 -14.65 5.37
CA LYS A 90 20.53 -15.55 6.53
C LYS A 90 21.89 -15.44 7.20
N ASP A 91 22.96 -15.35 6.42
CA ASP A 91 24.33 -15.22 6.93
C ASP A 91 24.55 -13.88 7.69
N ARG A 92 23.66 -12.90 7.49
CA ARG A 92 23.67 -11.59 8.16
C ARG A 92 22.79 -11.51 9.40
N VAL A 93 22.12 -12.59 9.79
CA VAL A 93 21.32 -12.60 11.02
C VAL A 93 22.27 -12.55 12.22
N LEU A 94 22.14 -11.49 13.01
CA LEU A 94 22.92 -11.29 14.25
C LEU A 94 22.26 -11.99 15.44
N HIS A 95 20.93 -12.06 15.44
CA HIS A 95 20.13 -12.68 16.48
C HIS A 95 18.79 -13.15 15.91
N TRP A 96 18.31 -14.30 16.37
CA TRP A 96 16.98 -14.82 16.05
C TRP A 96 16.44 -15.65 17.21
N ASP A 97 15.21 -15.36 17.61
CA ASP A 97 14.40 -16.16 18.51
C ASP A 97 12.92 -16.15 18.07
N GLU A 98 12.01 -16.56 18.96
CA GLU A 98 10.57 -16.62 18.71
C GLU A 98 9.93 -15.23 18.58
N ASP A 99 10.56 -14.18 19.10
CA ASP A 99 10.02 -12.84 19.20
C ASP A 99 10.61 -11.88 18.15
N VAL A 100 11.92 -11.97 17.89
CA VAL A 100 12.64 -10.98 17.08
C VAL A 100 13.76 -11.58 16.23
N ILE A 101 13.98 -10.94 15.08
CA ILE A 101 15.12 -11.20 14.19
C ILE A 101 15.90 -9.89 14.04
N VAL A 102 17.19 -9.93 14.36
CA VAL A 102 18.12 -8.81 14.18
C VAL A 102 19.05 -9.13 13.02
N ILE A 103 19.16 -8.20 12.07
CA ILE A 103 19.90 -8.40 10.82
C ILE A 103 20.94 -7.28 10.65
N ASN A 104 22.16 -7.65 10.29
CA ASN A 104 23.18 -6.73 9.84
C ASN A 104 22.93 -6.29 8.39
N LYS A 105 22.12 -5.25 8.20
CA LYS A 105 21.77 -4.73 6.87
C LYS A 105 23.02 -4.11 6.19
N PRO A 106 23.41 -4.56 4.98
CA PRO A 106 24.47 -3.89 4.24
C PRO A 106 24.04 -2.50 3.76
N SER A 107 24.99 -1.57 3.66
CA SER A 107 24.79 -0.32 2.93
C SER A 107 24.50 -0.62 1.45
N GLY A 108 23.68 0.21 0.81
CA GLY A 108 23.17 0.03 -0.55
C GLY A 108 21.91 -0.83 -0.66
N LEU A 109 21.51 -1.57 0.38
CA LEU A 109 20.25 -2.34 0.40
C LEU A 109 19.11 -1.53 1.03
N ALA A 110 18.03 -1.28 0.27
CA ALA A 110 16.87 -0.59 0.82
C ALA A 110 16.04 -1.51 1.73
N VAL A 111 15.45 -0.94 2.79
CA VAL A 111 14.57 -1.70 3.69
C VAL A 111 13.22 -2.01 3.04
N GLN A 112 12.57 -1.01 2.45
CA GLN A 112 11.27 -1.17 1.77
C GLN A 112 11.40 -0.85 0.28
N GLY A 113 10.52 -1.45 -0.51
CA GLY A 113 10.42 -1.21 -1.94
C GLY A 113 9.93 0.20 -2.27
N GLY A 114 10.18 0.60 -3.51
CA GLY A 114 9.67 1.82 -4.12
C GLY A 114 9.48 1.59 -5.63
N SER A 115 8.97 2.59 -6.35
CA SER A 115 8.79 2.49 -7.80
C SER A 115 10.09 2.09 -8.50
N GLY A 116 10.12 0.91 -9.13
CA GLY A 116 11.28 0.38 -9.84
C GLY A 116 12.32 -0.36 -8.98
N LEU A 117 12.10 -0.51 -7.67
CA LEU A 117 13.04 -1.20 -6.79
C LEU A 117 12.59 -2.62 -6.46
N HIS A 118 13.12 -3.58 -7.20
CA HIS A 118 12.76 -5.00 -7.04
C HIS A 118 13.58 -5.72 -5.95
N ARG A 119 14.78 -5.24 -5.62
CA ARG A 119 15.64 -5.81 -4.57
C ARG A 119 15.63 -4.94 -3.30
N HIS A 120 14.98 -5.42 -2.24
CA HIS A 120 14.86 -4.72 -0.95
C HIS A 120 14.58 -5.73 0.18
N LEU A 121 14.81 -5.35 1.43
CA LEU A 121 14.73 -6.26 2.58
C LEU A 121 13.32 -6.84 2.78
N ASP A 122 12.26 -6.03 2.73
CA ASP A 122 10.86 -6.46 2.90
C ASP A 122 10.45 -7.56 1.90
N ALA A 123 11.01 -7.50 0.69
CA ALA A 123 10.83 -8.48 -0.36
C ALA A 123 11.51 -9.82 -0.06
N MET A 124 12.55 -9.83 0.79
CA MET A 124 13.37 -11.00 1.10
C MET A 124 13.02 -11.63 2.46
N LEU A 125 12.12 -11.03 3.24
CA LEU A 125 11.75 -11.50 4.58
C LEU A 125 11.16 -12.91 4.60
N ASP A 126 10.58 -13.38 3.50
CA ASP A 126 10.11 -14.76 3.39
C ASP A 126 11.26 -15.79 3.57
N ALA A 127 12.51 -15.41 3.26
CA ALA A 127 13.68 -16.26 3.52
C ALA A 127 13.96 -16.45 5.02
N LEU A 128 13.43 -15.57 5.89
CA LEU A 128 13.67 -15.51 7.33
C LEU A 128 12.49 -16.03 8.15
N ARG A 129 11.62 -16.86 7.57
CA ARG A 129 10.51 -17.49 8.30
C ARG A 129 10.98 -18.46 9.38
N PHE A 130 12.11 -19.13 9.17
CA PHE A 130 12.64 -20.15 10.08
C PHE A 130 11.60 -21.18 10.56
N GLY A 131 10.65 -21.55 9.69
CA GLY A 131 9.58 -22.50 10.01
C GLY A 131 8.24 -21.87 10.43
N ALA A 132 8.17 -20.55 10.63
CA ALA A 132 6.94 -19.86 10.96
C ALA A 132 5.94 -19.77 9.78
N GLU A 133 4.65 -19.83 10.11
CA GLU A 133 3.55 -19.70 9.15
C GLU A 133 3.43 -18.27 8.59
N GLU A 134 3.78 -17.27 9.39
CA GLU A 134 3.84 -15.88 8.96
C GLU A 134 5.27 -15.45 8.66
N LYS A 135 5.41 -14.55 7.68
CA LYS A 135 6.68 -13.87 7.45
C LYS A 135 6.93 -12.83 8.56
N PRO A 136 8.18 -12.63 8.97
CA PRO A 136 8.51 -11.55 9.91
C PRO A 136 8.13 -10.18 9.33
N ARG A 137 7.88 -9.21 10.21
CA ARG A 137 7.47 -7.85 9.85
C ARG A 137 8.54 -6.85 10.26
N LEU A 138 8.74 -5.83 9.42
CA LEU A 138 9.64 -4.73 9.74
C LEU A 138 9.07 -3.88 10.87
N VAL A 139 9.86 -3.66 11.91
CA VAL A 139 9.52 -2.78 13.05
C VAL A 139 10.06 -1.36 12.86
N HIS A 140 11.17 -1.20 12.12
CA HIS A 140 11.75 0.09 11.77
C HIS A 140 12.47 0.01 10.41
N ARG A 141 13.01 1.14 9.94
CA ARG A 141 13.79 1.22 8.72
C ARG A 141 15.11 1.96 8.94
N LEU A 142 16.11 1.55 8.19
CA LEU A 142 17.36 2.27 7.97
C LEU A 142 17.36 2.80 6.53
N ASP A 143 18.09 3.88 6.31
CA ASP A 143 18.30 4.37 4.96
C ASP A 143 19.11 3.37 4.13
N LYS A 144 19.01 3.56 2.82
CA LYS A 144 19.68 2.67 1.88
C LYS A 144 21.19 2.71 2.13
N ASP A 145 21.72 3.91 2.36
CA ASP A 145 23.15 4.20 2.44
C ASP A 145 23.61 4.33 3.89
#